data_AF-A0A497B378-F1
#
_entry.id   AF-A0A497B378-F1
#
_cell.length_a   1.000
_cell.length_b   1.000
_cell.length_c   1.000
_cell.angle_alpha   90.00
_cell.angle_beta   90.00
_cell.angle_gamma   90.00
#
_symmetry.space_group_name_H-M   'P 1'
#
loop_
_entity.id
_entity.type
_entity.pdbx_description
1 polymer ?
#
loop_
_entity_poly.entity_id
_entity_poly.type
_entity_poly.pdbx_seq_one_letter_code
_entity_poly.pdbx_strand_id
1 'polypeptide(L)' 'MTRRQKDPLRPLTDEEKTVLTRISRAQSEPASHVARAKALLAVASGQSYTAAARVAG' A
#
# COMPACT_ATOMS: atom_id res chain seq x y z
N MET A 1 -18.57 -7.95 -4.24
CA MET A 1 -17.95 -7.00 -5.18
C MET A 1 -16.59 -7.53 -5.63
N THR A 2 -16.55 -8.35 -6.67
CA THR A 2 -15.32 -8.84 -7.31
C THR A 2 -15.14 -8.11 -8.64
N ARG A 3 -14.79 -6.82 -8.57
CA ARG A 3 -14.32 -6.13 -9.78
C ARG A 3 -12.87 -6.57 -9.96
N ARG A 4 -12.59 -7.41 -10.98
CA ARG A 4 -11.21 -7.72 -11.41
C ARG A 4 -10.40 -6.42 -11.41
N GLN A 5 -9.21 -6.45 -10.84
CA GLN A 5 -8.25 -5.34 -10.90
C GLN A 5 -7.94 -5.12 -12.39
N LYS A 6 -8.66 -4.18 -13.01
CA LYS A 6 -8.52 -3.89 -14.44
C LYS A 6 -7.22 -3.16 -14.75
N ASP A 7 -6.63 -2.56 -13.71
CA ASP A 7 -5.37 -1.85 -13.76
C ASP A 7 -4.54 -2.33 -12.57
N PRO A 8 -3.68 -3.35 -12.75
CA PRO A 8 -2.85 -3.88 -11.68
C PRO A 8 -1.76 -2.86 -11.34
N LEU A 9 -1.45 -2.73 -10.05
CA LEU A 9 -0.32 -1.91 -9.64
C LEU A 9 0.95 -2.44 -10.30
N ARG A 10 1.71 -1.55 -10.96
CA ARG A 10 3.04 -1.90 -11.49
C ARG A 10 3.89 -2.50 -10.36
N PRO A 11 4.76 -3.49 -10.64
CA PRO A 11 5.74 -3.95 -9.67
C PRO A 11 6.56 -2.79 -9.08
N LEU A 12 6.65 -2.77 -7.75
CA LEU A 12 7.51 -1.82 -7.03
C LEU A 12 8.97 -2.19 -7.24
N THR A 13 9.83 -1.20 -7.36
CA THR A 13 11.28 -1.40 -7.23
C THR A 13 11.63 -1.69 -5.77
N ASP A 14 12.82 -2.26 -5.53
CA ASP A 14 13.29 -2.51 -4.17
C ASP A 14 13.46 -1.21 -3.36
N GLU A 15 13.86 -0.13 -4.03
CA GLU A 15 13.96 1.21 -3.44
C GLU A 15 12.58 1.73 -3.00
N GLU A 16 11.59 1.68 -3.90
CA GLU A 16 10.21 2.10 -3.59
C GLU A 16 9.65 1.29 -2.42
N LYS A 17 9.86 -0.03 -2.43
CA LYS A 17 9.41 -0.92 -1.34
C LYS A 17 10.07 -0.55 -0.01
N THR A 18 11.35 -0.21 -0.02
CA THR A 18 12.09 0.20 1.18
C THR A 18 11.55 1.51 1.74
N VAL A 19 11.37 2.52 0.88
CA VAL A 19 10.81 3.83 1.27
C VAL A 19 9.39 3.68 1.82
N LEU A 20 8.52 2.95 1.12
CA LEU A 20 7.15 2.71 1.56
C LEU A 20 7.11 1.95 2.90
N THR A 21 8.00 0.98 3.09
CA THR A 21 8.12 0.25 4.37
C THR A 21 8.51 1.19 5.50
N ARG A 22 9.47 2.09 5.26
CA ARG A 22 9.88 3.09 6.25
C ARG A 22 8.74 4.03 6.61
N ILE A 23 8.05 4.60 5.61
CA ILE A 23 6.90 5.49 5.81
C ILE A 23 5.78 4.77 6.56
N SER A 24 5.47 3.52 6.20
CA SER A 24 4.39 2.74 6.83
C SER A 24 4.56 2.51 8.34
N ARG A 25 5.79 2.63 8.85
CA ARG A 25 6.19 2.43 10.25
C ARG A 25 6.59 3.73 10.96
N ALA A 26 6.65 4.85 10.24
CA ALA A 26 7.07 6.12 10.80
C ALA A 26 5.99 6.69 11.73
N GLN A 27 6.40 7.18 12.90
CA GLN A 27 5.52 7.84 13.86
C GLN A 27 5.47 9.37 13.65
N SER A 28 6.42 9.91 12.89
CA SER A 28 6.54 11.35 12.60
C SER A 28 5.90 11.75 11.27
N GLU A 29 5.47 10.79 10.44
CA GLU A 29 4.85 11.07 9.15
C GLU A 29 3.35 11.37 9.31
N PRO A 30 2.75 12.20 8.41
CA PRO A 30 1.32 12.39 8.37
C PRO A 30 0.56 11.05 8.28
N ALA A 31 -0.52 10.91 9.05
CA ALA A 31 -1.32 9.68 9.08
C ALA A 31 -1.80 9.26 7.67
N SER A 32 -2.10 10.24 6.80
CA SER A 32 -2.46 10.00 5.40
C SER A 32 -1.34 9.35 4.58
N HIS A 33 -0.08 9.72 4.82
CA HIS A 33 1.09 9.11 4.17
C HIS A 33 1.29 7.68 4.66
N VAL A 34 1.19 7.46 5.97
CA VAL A 34 1.30 6.13 6.59
C VAL A 34 0.22 5.20 6.04
N ALA A 35 -1.03 5.65 6.02
CA ALA A 35 -2.18 4.91 5.48
C ALA A 35 -1.99 4.55 4.00
N ARG A 36 -1.55 5.52 3.18
CA ARG A 36 -1.28 5.30 1.76
C ARG A 36 -0.14 4.31 1.54
N ALA A 37 0.95 4.40 2.30
CA ALA A 37 2.07 3.48 2.20
C ALA A 37 1.67 2.04 2.55
N LYS A 38 0.86 1.87 3.61
CA LYS A 38 0.27 0.57 3.98
C LYS A 38 -0.62 0.00 2.87
N ALA A 39 -1.48 0.82 2.26
CA ALA A 39 -2.33 0.39 1.15
C ALA A 39 -1.50 -0.07 -0.06
N LEU A 40 -0.48 0.70 -0.45
CA LEU A 40 0.38 0.37 -1.60
C LEU A 40 1.15 -0.94 -1.37
N LEU A 41 1.71 -1.14 -0.17
CA LEU A 41 2.39 -2.38 0.19
C LEU A 41 1.43 -3.58 0.17
N ALA A 42 0.19 -3.40 0.66
CA ALA A 42 -0.83 -4.45 0.65
C ALA A 42 -1.21 -4.84 -0.80
N VAL A 43 -1.45 -3.86 -1.68
CA VAL A 43 -1.74 -4.13 -3.10
C VAL A 43 -0.55 -4.80 -3.79
N ALA A 44 0.68 -4.33 -3.56
CA ALA A 44 1.89 -4.93 -4.11
C ALA A 44 2.10 -6.38 -3.61
N SER A 45 1.61 -6.72 -2.42
CA SER A 45 1.59 -8.09 -1.90
C SER A 45 0.47 -8.98 -2.48
N GLY A 46 -0.32 -8.47 -3.42
CA GLY A 46 -1.39 -9.20 -4.08
C GLY A 46 -2.75 -9.12 -3.39
N GLN A 47 -2.90 -8.26 -2.37
CA GLN A 47 -4.20 -8.08 -1.72
C GLN A 47 -5.18 -7.31 -2.61
N SER A 48 -6.47 -7.62 -2.44
CA SER A 48 -7.54 -6.84 -3.07
C SER A 48 -7.57 -5.40 -2.54
N TYR A 49 -8.11 -4.47 -3.32
CA TYR A 49 -8.24 -3.07 -2.90
C TYR A 49 -9.06 -2.89 -1.62
N THR A 50 -10.07 -3.72 -1.39
CA THR A 50 -10.86 -3.67 -0.16
C THR A 50 -10.07 -4.17 1.05
N ALA A 51 -9.22 -5.19 0.88
CA ALA A 51 -8.31 -5.63 1.92
C ALA A 51 -7.23 -4.56 2.21
N ALA A 52 -6.62 -3.99 1.17
CA ALA A 52 -5.65 -2.91 1.30
C ALA A 52 -6.23 -1.66 2.00
N ALA A 53 -7.48 -1.30 1.71
CA ALA A 53 -8.17 -0.19 2.39
C ALA A 53 -8.34 -0.45 3.89
N ARG A 54 -8.68 -1.69 4.29
CA ARG A 54 -8.78 -2.06 5.71
C ARG A 54 -7.43 -1.98 6.44
N VAL A 55 -6.32 -2.26 5.75
CA VAL A 55 -4.97 -2.16 6.32
C VAL A 55 -4.55 -0.69 6.47
N ALA A 56 -5.04 0.19 5.60
CA ALA A 56 -4.73 1.63 5.62
C ALA A 56 -5.31 2.34 6.85
N GLY A 57 -6.42 1.84 7.40
CA GLY A 57 -7.16 2.46 8.51
C GLY A 57 -8.43 3.15 8.01
#